data_AF-A0A954EEI3-F1
#
_entry.id   AF-A0A954EEI3-F1
#
_cell.length_a   1.000
_cell.length_b   1.000
_cell.length_c   1.000
_cell.angle_alpha   90.00
_cell.angle_beta   90.00
_cell.angle_gamma   90.00
#
_symmetry.space_group_name_H-M   'P 1'
#
loop_
_entity.id
_entity.type
_entity.pdbx_description
1 polymer ?
#
loop_
_entity_poly.entity_id
_entity_poly.type
_entity_poly.pdbx_seq_one_letter_code
_entity_poly.pdbx_strand_id
1 'polypeptide(L)'
;MQPSLADRFAIAIECLCEHYDQSAREGELIGLGLMCGDAVDLFWPLLLSSSELPLDCHDDYRFNPVDWDNNEGFHCFDELNKTLKCVCVPQDDPGFPGYVRSVFDSCIEALSRLNLRTRYGEDLFTTMGGADPTSLLEMEERRFVEETNTSKLVDMWLEDFA
;
A
#
# COMPACT_ATOMS: atom_id res chain seq x y z
N MET A 1 -7.18 -12.73 -22.96
CA MET A 1 -6.70 -11.39 -22.62
C MET A 1 -5.64 -11.54 -21.53
N GLN A 2 -4.55 -10.79 -21.59
CA GLN A 2 -3.64 -10.69 -20.44
C GLN A 2 -4.26 -9.74 -19.41
N PRO A 3 -4.14 -10.01 -18.10
CA PRO A 3 -4.67 -9.13 -17.05
C PRO A 3 -3.95 -7.79 -17.05
N SER A 4 -4.70 -6.71 -16.83
CA SER A 4 -4.17 -5.35 -16.68
C SER A 4 -3.33 -5.22 -15.40
N LEU A 5 -2.59 -4.12 -15.25
CA LEU A 5 -1.82 -3.86 -14.04
C LEU A 5 -2.73 -3.73 -12.81
N ALA A 6 -3.88 -3.05 -12.95
CA ALA A 6 -4.89 -2.97 -11.89
C ALA A 6 -5.45 -4.35 -11.50
N ASP A 7 -5.70 -5.23 -12.47
CA ASP A 7 -6.15 -6.59 -12.16
C ASP A 7 -5.10 -7.38 -11.37
N ARG A 8 -3.82 -7.18 -11.68
CA ARG A 8 -2.70 -7.84 -10.97
C ARG A 8 -2.55 -7.33 -9.55
N PHE A 9 -2.69 -6.02 -9.33
CA PHE A 9 -2.75 -5.46 -7.98
C PHE A 9 -3.94 -6.01 -7.20
N ALA A 10 -5.13 -6.04 -7.80
CA ALA A 10 -6.34 -6.54 -7.14
C ALA A 10 -6.17 -8.00 -6.68
N ILE A 11 -5.65 -8.87 -7.55
CA ILE A 11 -5.38 -10.27 -7.23
C ILE A 11 -4.35 -10.38 -6.08
N ALA A 12 -3.27 -9.60 -6.12
CA ALA A 12 -2.22 -9.64 -5.11
C ALA A 12 -2.73 -9.18 -3.73
N ILE A 13 -3.50 -8.09 -3.70
CA ILE A 13 -4.07 -7.54 -2.47
C ILE A 13 -5.16 -8.47 -1.92
N GLU A 14 -6.04 -9.02 -2.78
CA GLU A 14 -7.06 -9.97 -2.36
C GLU A 14 -6.43 -11.23 -1.77
N CYS A 15 -5.39 -11.78 -2.41
CA CYS A 15 -4.60 -12.88 -1.87
C CYS A 15 -4.00 -12.55 -0.49
N LEU A 16 -3.45 -11.34 -0.31
CA LEU A 16 -2.89 -10.89 0.97
C LEU A 16 -3.97 -10.86 2.06
N CYS A 17 -5.12 -10.25 1.76
CA CYS A 17 -6.27 -10.18 2.65
C CYS A 17 -6.82 -11.56 3.02
N GLU A 18 -6.91 -12.49 2.05
CA GLU A 18 -7.32 -13.88 2.32
C GLU A 18 -6.35 -14.60 3.26
N HIS A 19 -5.03 -14.40 3.07
CA HIS A 19 -4.05 -14.97 3.98
C HIS A 19 -4.15 -14.36 5.37
N TYR A 20 -4.37 -13.05 5.49
CA TYR A 20 -4.63 -12.41 6.78
C TYR A 20 -5.82 -13.07 7.48
N ASP A 21 -6.97 -13.16 6.81
CA ASP A 21 -8.20 -13.74 7.38
C ASP A 21 -8.03 -15.21 7.83
N GLN A 22 -7.19 -15.99 7.13
CA GLN A 22 -6.92 -17.38 7.47
C GLN A 22 -5.89 -17.53 8.60
N SER A 23 -4.95 -16.60 8.71
CA SER A 23 -3.82 -16.67 9.63
C SER A 23 -4.01 -15.85 10.90
N ALA A 24 -5.00 -14.93 10.92
CA ALA A 24 -5.09 -13.81 11.84
C ALA A 24 -4.68 -14.18 13.27
N ARG A 25 -3.42 -13.83 13.55
CA ARG A 25 -2.89 -13.56 14.88
C ARG A 25 -3.80 -12.47 15.47
N GLU A 26 -4.19 -12.66 16.73
CA GLU A 26 -5.04 -11.80 17.57
C GLU A 26 -5.27 -10.37 17.00
N GLY A 27 -6.50 -9.96 16.68
CA GLY A 27 -6.83 -8.55 16.36
C GLY A 27 -7.50 -8.29 15.00
N GLU A 28 -8.10 -7.09 14.87
CA GLU A 28 -8.77 -6.59 13.66
C GLU A 28 -7.73 -5.90 12.75
N LEU A 29 -7.84 -6.08 11.43
CA LEU A 29 -6.96 -5.39 10.48
C LEU A 29 -7.33 -3.91 10.41
N ILE A 30 -6.39 -3.04 10.73
CA ILE A 30 -6.61 -1.59 10.75
C ILE A 30 -5.72 -0.83 9.76
N GLY A 31 -4.67 -1.46 9.23
CA GLY A 31 -3.78 -0.83 8.26
C GLY A 31 -3.37 -1.77 7.12
N LEU A 32 -3.32 -1.22 5.91
CA LEU A 32 -2.71 -1.84 4.73
C LEU A 32 -1.64 -0.89 4.16
N GLY A 33 -0.41 -1.35 4.12
CA GLY A 33 0.75 -0.60 3.64
C GLY A 33 1.35 -1.28 2.43
N LEU A 34 1.78 -0.49 1.44
CA LEU A 34 2.48 -1.00 0.26
C LEU A 34 3.82 -0.29 0.14
N MET A 35 4.90 -0.95 0.56
CA MET A 35 6.24 -0.41 0.37
C MET A 35 6.70 -0.67 -1.06
N CYS A 36 7.29 0.31 -1.74
CA CYS A 36 7.82 0.13 -3.08
C CYS A 36 9.34 0.37 -3.13
N GLY A 37 10.00 -0.30 -4.07
CA GLY A 37 11.38 0.03 -4.41
C GLY A 37 11.46 1.40 -5.11
N ASP A 38 12.63 2.03 -5.07
CA ASP A 38 12.77 3.41 -5.56
C ASP A 38 12.52 3.56 -7.07
N ALA A 39 12.69 2.48 -7.84
CA ALA A 39 12.34 2.42 -9.26
C ALA A 39 10.89 1.94 -9.51
N VAL A 40 10.11 1.75 -8.44
CA VAL A 40 8.75 1.18 -8.42
C VAL A 40 8.68 -0.17 -9.15
N ASP A 41 9.79 -0.92 -9.11
CA ASP A 41 9.96 -2.21 -9.79
C ASP A 41 9.40 -3.38 -8.98
N LEU A 42 9.08 -3.14 -7.71
CA LEU A 42 8.55 -4.13 -6.79
C LEU A 42 7.75 -3.46 -5.66
N PHE A 43 6.89 -4.24 -5.04
CA PHE A 43 6.16 -3.90 -3.83
C PHE A 43 6.32 -4.97 -2.75
N TRP A 44 6.40 -4.54 -1.50
CA TRP A 44 6.32 -5.35 -0.29
C TRP A 44 5.06 -4.96 0.49
N PRO A 45 4.12 -5.89 0.69
CA PRO A 45 2.91 -5.61 1.43
C PRO A 45 3.16 -5.62 2.94
N LEU A 46 2.51 -4.69 3.64
CA LEU A 46 2.49 -4.55 5.08
C LEU A 46 1.03 -4.50 5.56
N LEU A 47 0.79 -5.06 6.73
CA LEU A 47 -0.52 -5.18 7.35
C LEU A 47 -0.31 -4.81 8.81
N LEU A 48 -1.24 -4.05 9.36
CA LEU A 48 -1.23 -3.65 10.77
C LEU A 48 -2.51 -4.14 11.42
N SER A 49 -2.38 -5.05 12.39
CA SER A 49 -3.46 -5.48 13.28
C SER A 49 -3.57 -4.55 14.48
N SER A 50 -4.79 -4.38 14.99
CA SER A 50 -5.05 -3.58 16.19
C SER A 50 -4.38 -4.10 17.46
N SER A 51 -3.93 -5.36 17.48
CA SER A 51 -3.16 -5.92 18.60
C SER A 51 -1.69 -5.53 18.61
N GLU A 52 -1.16 -5.06 17.47
CA GLU A 52 0.22 -4.61 17.31
C GLU A 52 0.42 -3.18 17.82
N LEU A 53 -0.70 -2.52 18.15
CA LEU A 53 -0.72 -1.20 18.74
C LEU A 53 -0.29 -1.23 20.22
N PRO A 54 0.61 -0.33 20.65
CA PRO A 54 0.90 -0.13 22.07
C PRO A 54 -0.38 0.14 22.87
N LEU A 55 -0.50 -0.43 24.07
CA LEU A 55 -1.68 -0.24 24.93
C LEU A 55 -1.93 1.23 25.32
N ASP A 56 -0.92 2.07 25.19
CA ASP A 56 -0.89 3.50 25.49
C ASP A 56 -0.93 4.41 24.25
N CYS A 57 -0.87 3.86 23.04
CA CYS A 57 -1.20 4.67 21.87
C CYS A 57 -2.72 4.90 21.87
N HIS A 58 -3.13 6.16 21.83
CA HIS A 58 -4.51 6.51 21.47
C HIS A 58 -4.71 6.20 19.96
N ASP A 59 -5.49 6.99 19.23
CA ASP A 59 -5.58 6.94 17.76
C ASP A 59 -4.25 7.30 17.03
N ASP A 60 -3.10 7.13 17.69
CA ASP A 60 -1.75 7.39 17.20
C ASP A 60 -1.24 6.12 16.50
N TYR A 61 -1.79 5.89 15.31
CA TYR A 61 -1.40 4.80 14.43
C TYR A 61 -0.20 5.30 13.64
N ARG A 62 1.04 5.02 14.06
CA ARG A 62 2.23 5.46 13.30
C ARG A 62 2.10 5.08 11.81
N PHE A 63 1.74 6.08 11.01
CA PHE A 63 1.14 5.90 9.68
C PHE A 63 2.18 5.71 8.58
N ASN A 64 3.46 5.74 8.93
CA ASN A 64 4.52 5.43 8.01
C ASN A 64 4.64 3.90 7.91
N PRO A 65 4.34 3.28 6.76
CA PRO A 65 4.41 1.84 6.61
C PRO A 65 5.80 1.26 6.98
N VAL A 66 6.88 2.06 6.95
CA VAL A 66 8.22 1.62 7.42
C VAL A 66 8.28 1.23 8.90
N ASP A 67 7.34 1.71 9.73
CA ASP A 67 7.28 1.42 11.16
C ASP A 67 6.52 0.12 11.46
N TRP A 68 5.91 -0.51 10.45
CA TRP A 68 5.12 -1.73 10.60
C TRP A 68 6.00 -2.97 10.42
N ASP A 69 5.66 -4.05 11.13
CA ASP A 69 6.39 -5.30 10.99
C ASP A 69 6.23 -5.86 9.57
N ASN A 70 7.36 -6.22 8.95
CA ASN A 70 7.35 -6.80 7.62
C ASN A 70 6.60 -8.13 7.61
N ASN A 71 5.66 -8.27 6.67
CA ASN A 71 5.01 -9.53 6.35
C ASN A 71 5.93 -10.44 5.52
N GLU A 72 7.12 -10.74 6.06
CA GLU A 72 8.08 -11.62 5.42
C GLU A 72 7.46 -13.01 5.18
N GLY A 73 7.38 -13.43 3.90
CA GLY A 73 6.85 -14.73 3.50
C GLY A 73 5.52 -14.71 2.74
N PHE A 74 4.87 -13.54 2.58
CA PHE A 74 3.68 -13.43 1.75
C PHE A 74 4.06 -13.29 0.26
N HIS A 75 3.88 -14.37 -0.49
CA HIS A 75 4.20 -14.46 -1.91
C HIS A 75 3.12 -13.89 -2.85
N CYS A 76 2.07 -13.25 -2.31
CA CYS A 76 0.95 -12.74 -3.10
C CYS A 76 1.35 -11.69 -4.15
N PHE A 77 2.50 -11.03 -3.97
CA PHE A 77 3.00 -9.99 -4.86
C PHE A 77 4.01 -10.48 -5.90
N ASP A 78 4.41 -11.76 -5.90
CA ASP A 78 5.48 -12.27 -6.75
C ASP A 78 5.22 -12.05 -8.26
N GLU A 79 4.00 -12.34 -8.73
CA GLU A 79 3.65 -12.19 -10.16
C GLU A 79 3.49 -10.72 -10.58
N LEU A 80 3.01 -9.87 -9.68
CA LEU A 80 2.97 -8.42 -9.88
C LEU A 80 4.40 -7.88 -9.99
N ASN A 81 5.28 -8.24 -9.05
CA ASN A 81 6.67 -7.81 -9.02
C ASN A 81 7.46 -8.30 -10.24
N LYS A 82 7.23 -9.53 -10.71
CA LYS A 82 7.79 -10.00 -11.99
C LYS A 82 7.34 -9.15 -13.17
N THR A 83 6.08 -8.70 -13.16
CA THR A 83 5.53 -7.84 -14.22
C THR A 83 6.19 -6.47 -14.17
N LEU A 84 6.24 -5.85 -13.00
CA LEU A 84 6.83 -4.52 -12.79
C LEU A 84 8.31 -4.48 -13.20
N LYS A 85 9.12 -5.46 -12.79
CA LYS A 85 10.53 -5.59 -13.21
C LYS A 85 10.74 -5.71 -14.71
N CYS A 86 9.76 -6.22 -15.47
CA CYS A 86 9.87 -6.33 -16.92
C CYS A 86 9.60 -5.00 -17.64
N VAL A 87 8.91 -4.07 -17.00
CA VAL A 87 8.47 -2.80 -17.60
C VAL A 87 8.98 -1.56 -16.85
N CYS A 88 9.76 -1.75 -15.79
CA CYS A 88 10.29 -0.66 -14.98
C CYS A 88 11.22 0.21 -15.81
N VAL A 89 11.16 1.50 -15.52
CA VAL A 89 11.95 2.51 -16.19
C VAL A 89 13.01 3.03 -15.21
N PRO A 90 14.29 3.19 -15.62
CA PRO A 90 15.30 3.79 -14.76
C PRO A 90 14.90 5.19 -14.28
N GLN A 91 15.28 5.56 -13.06
CA GLN A 91 14.89 6.85 -12.47
C GLN A 91 15.38 8.08 -13.27
N ASP A 92 16.49 7.95 -13.99
CA ASP A 92 17.08 9.00 -14.82
C ASP A 92 16.43 9.13 -16.20
N ASP A 93 15.53 8.21 -16.56
CA ASP A 93 14.82 8.24 -17.84
C ASP A 93 13.66 9.25 -17.80
N PRO A 94 13.47 10.08 -18.85
CA PRO A 94 12.36 11.03 -18.93
C PRO A 94 10.95 10.41 -18.80
N GLY A 95 10.80 9.12 -19.05
CA GLY A 95 9.55 8.37 -18.92
C GLY A 95 9.23 7.91 -17.50
N PHE A 96 10.19 7.98 -16.56
CA PHE A 96 10.01 7.52 -15.19
C PHE A 96 8.80 8.15 -14.48
N PRO A 97 8.55 9.47 -14.56
CA PRO A 97 7.38 10.06 -13.91
C PRO A 97 6.04 9.53 -14.43
N GLY A 98 5.95 9.28 -15.75
CA GLY A 98 4.75 8.70 -16.36
C GLY A 98 4.55 7.24 -15.93
N TYR A 99 5.64 6.49 -15.80
CA TYR A 99 5.61 5.11 -15.30
C TYR A 99 5.13 5.07 -13.85
N VAL A 100 5.74 5.84 -12.94
CA VAL A 100 5.36 5.90 -11.51
C VAL A 100 3.87 6.18 -11.37
N ARG A 101 3.39 7.24 -12.03
CA ARG A 101 1.98 7.65 -11.95
C ARG A 101 1.04 6.56 -12.44
N SER A 102 1.37 5.88 -13.55
CA SER A 102 0.57 4.77 -14.07
C SER A 102 0.52 3.57 -13.11
N VAL A 103 1.60 3.29 -12.37
CA VAL A 103 1.62 2.20 -11.38
C VAL A 103 0.74 2.55 -10.19
N PHE A 104 0.87 3.77 -9.65
CA PHE A 104 0.06 4.26 -8.53
C PHE A 104 -1.43 4.30 -8.91
N ASP A 105 -1.78 4.83 -10.08
CA ASP A 105 -3.17 4.87 -10.58
C ASP A 105 -3.76 3.45 -10.68
N SER A 106 -2.98 2.49 -11.16
CA SER A 106 -3.42 1.09 -11.24
C SER A 106 -3.68 0.47 -9.86
N CYS A 107 -2.87 0.84 -8.86
CA CYS A 107 -3.05 0.38 -7.49
C CYS A 107 -4.26 1.03 -6.81
N ILE A 108 -4.46 2.35 -6.98
CA ILE A 108 -5.64 3.08 -6.49
C ILE A 108 -6.91 2.47 -7.10
N GLU A 109 -6.89 2.23 -8.41
CA GLU A 109 -7.99 1.58 -9.11
C GLU A 109 -8.28 0.20 -8.52
N ALA A 110 -7.25 -0.62 -8.30
CA ALA A 110 -7.40 -1.94 -7.70
C ALA A 110 -8.06 -1.87 -6.30
N LEU A 111 -7.57 -1.01 -5.42
CA LEU A 111 -8.12 -0.82 -4.07
C LEU A 111 -9.57 -0.34 -4.10
N SER A 112 -9.90 0.59 -4.99
CA SER A 112 -11.28 1.08 -5.16
C SER A 112 -12.26 -0.04 -5.54
N ARG A 113 -11.81 -1.02 -6.33
CA ARG A 113 -12.61 -2.18 -6.75
C ARG A 113 -12.81 -3.18 -5.61
N LEU A 114 -11.80 -3.37 -4.77
CA LEU A 114 -11.83 -4.34 -3.67
C LEU A 114 -12.71 -3.89 -2.48
N ASN A 115 -12.94 -2.58 -2.32
CA ASN A 115 -13.81 -2.00 -1.30
C ASN A 115 -13.53 -2.58 0.11
N LEU A 116 -12.25 -2.62 0.49
CA LEU A 116 -11.78 -3.28 1.71
C LEU A 116 -12.38 -2.70 3.00
N ARG A 117 -12.83 -1.45 3.00
CA ARG A 117 -13.56 -0.84 4.13
C ARG A 117 -14.86 -1.55 4.47
N THR A 118 -15.55 -2.13 3.48
CA THR A 118 -16.74 -2.93 3.74
C THR A 118 -16.39 -4.25 4.46
N ARG A 119 -15.17 -4.76 4.27
CA ARG A 119 -14.68 -6.02 4.84
C ARG A 119 -14.04 -5.82 6.23
N TYR A 120 -13.22 -4.80 6.40
CA TYR A 120 -12.39 -4.58 7.58
C TYR A 120 -12.79 -3.36 8.43
N GLY A 121 -13.80 -2.59 8.01
CA GLY A 121 -14.27 -1.41 8.72
C GLY A 121 -13.84 -0.09 8.08
N GLU A 122 -14.58 0.98 8.41
CA GLU A 122 -14.39 2.32 7.85
C GLU A 122 -13.05 2.95 8.25
N ASP A 123 -12.50 2.53 9.40
CA ASP A 123 -11.24 3.03 9.95
C ASP A 123 -10.00 2.35 9.33
N LEU A 124 -10.17 1.40 8.37
CA LEU A 124 -9.05 0.83 7.64
C LEU A 124 -8.26 1.93 6.90
N PHE A 125 -7.01 2.10 7.31
CA PHE A 125 -6.08 3.03 6.69
C PHE A 125 -5.25 2.34 5.60
N THR A 126 -5.13 2.97 4.43
CA THR A 126 -4.32 2.45 3.32
C THR A 126 -3.20 3.43 2.97
N THR A 127 -1.98 2.95 2.90
CA THR A 127 -0.81 3.81 2.66
C THR A 127 0.20 3.14 1.73
N MET A 128 1.09 3.94 1.18
CA MET A 128 2.17 3.53 0.30
C MET A 128 3.43 4.31 0.69
N GLY A 129 4.59 3.69 0.58
CA GLY A 129 5.86 4.35 0.90
C GLY A 129 7.02 3.81 0.08
N GLY A 130 7.93 4.68 -0.35
CA GLY A 130 9.23 4.31 -0.92
C GLY A 130 10.25 4.00 0.17
N ALA A 131 11.17 3.07 -0.12
CA ALA A 131 12.30 2.80 0.77
C ALA A 131 13.28 4.01 0.85
N ASP A 132 13.50 4.71 -0.26
CA ASP A 132 14.22 5.99 -0.34
C ASP A 132 13.47 6.96 -1.28
N PRO A 133 12.45 7.68 -0.78
CA PRO A 133 11.54 8.41 -1.65
C PRO A 133 12.19 9.66 -2.24
N THR A 134 12.17 9.74 -3.57
CA THR A 134 12.40 11.02 -4.27
C THR A 134 11.21 11.95 -4.04
N SER A 135 11.38 13.27 -4.23
CA SER A 135 10.25 14.22 -4.12
C SER A 135 9.06 13.89 -5.04
N LEU A 136 9.31 13.18 -6.14
CA LEU A 136 8.23 12.68 -7.00
C LEU A 136 7.44 11.56 -6.30
N LEU A 137 8.12 10.60 -5.67
CA LEU A 137 7.46 9.51 -4.93
C LEU A 137 6.68 10.07 -3.75
N GLU A 138 7.25 11.01 -2.98
CA GLU A 138 6.55 11.68 -1.87
C GLU A 138 5.22 12.33 -2.33
N MET A 139 5.22 12.97 -3.50
CA MET A 139 4.01 13.57 -4.07
C MET A 139 2.96 12.53 -4.47
N GLU A 140 3.39 11.40 -5.05
CA GLU A 140 2.47 10.34 -5.48
C GLU A 140 1.97 9.51 -4.28
N GLU A 141 2.78 9.32 -3.23
CA GLU A 141 2.39 8.72 -1.95
C GLU A 141 1.30 9.54 -1.26
N ARG A 142 1.50 10.87 -1.17
CA ARG A 142 0.48 11.77 -0.65
C ARG A 142 -0.82 11.66 -1.43
N ARG A 143 -0.75 11.71 -2.77
CA ARG A 143 -1.93 11.57 -3.63
C ARG A 143 -2.62 10.22 -3.42
N PHE A 144 -1.84 9.15 -3.28
CA PHE A 144 -2.36 7.82 -3.01
C PHE A 144 -3.14 7.76 -1.70
N VAL A 145 -2.61 8.34 -0.62
CA VAL A 145 -3.31 8.42 0.67
C VAL A 145 -4.59 9.22 0.53
N GLU A 146 -4.56 10.38 -0.13
CA GLU A 146 -5.73 11.24 -0.36
C GLU A 146 -6.85 10.51 -1.16
N GLU A 147 -6.50 9.69 -2.15
CA GLU A 147 -7.45 8.98 -3.03
C GLU A 147 -7.98 7.67 -2.43
N THR A 148 -7.25 7.04 -1.51
CA THR A 148 -7.63 5.74 -0.94
C THR A 148 -8.27 5.87 0.45
N ASN A 149 -8.18 7.04 1.09
CA ASN A 149 -8.67 7.27 2.45
C ASN A 149 -9.85 8.22 2.57
N THR A 150 -10.56 8.13 3.71
CA THR A 150 -11.57 9.13 4.06
C THR A 150 -10.88 10.42 4.48
N SER A 151 -11.55 11.57 4.33
CA SER A 151 -10.97 12.87 4.73
C SER A 151 -10.51 12.88 6.19
N LYS A 152 -11.25 12.21 7.09
CA LYS A 152 -10.87 12.08 8.51
C LYS A 152 -9.49 11.41 8.67
N LEU A 153 -9.27 10.29 7.99
CA LEU A 153 -8.01 9.55 8.08
C LEU A 153 -6.85 10.31 7.41
N VAL A 154 -7.13 11.03 6.32
CA VAL A 154 -6.15 11.91 5.66
C VAL A 154 -5.73 13.06 6.59
N ASP A 155 -6.68 13.70 7.26
CA ASP A 155 -6.40 14.80 8.19
C ASP A 155 -5.50 14.32 9.34
N MET A 156 -5.80 13.15 9.91
CA MET A 156 -4.96 12.51 10.94
C MET A 156 -3.54 12.23 10.43
N TRP A 157 -3.42 11.68 9.22
CA TRP A 157 -2.12 11.40 8.59
C TRP A 157 -1.28 12.67 8.38
N LEU A 158 -1.91 13.77 7.95
CA LEU A 158 -1.22 15.04 7.71
C LEU A 158 -0.73 15.73 8.98
N GLU A 159 -1.39 15.52 10.13
CA GLU A 159 -0.97 16.06 11.42
C GLU A 159 0.35 15.43 11.91
N ASP A 160 0.56 14.14 11.63
CA ASP A 160 1.78 13.41 12.01
C ASP A 160 2.95 13.58 11.02
N PHE A 161 2.65 14.00 9.78
CA PHE A 161 3.66 14.24 8.75
C PHE A 161 4.31 15.64 8.84
N ALA A 162 3.78 16.55 9.67
CA ALA A 162 4.15 17.97 9.78
C ALA A 162 5.11 18.28 10.95
#